data_AF-A0AAP0LWP7-F1
#
_entry.id   AF-A0AAP0LWP7-F1
#
_cell.length_a   1.000
_cell.length_b   1.000
_cell.length_c   1.000
_cell.angle_alpha   90.00
_cell.angle_beta   90.00
_cell.angle_gamma   90.00
#
_symmetry.space_group_name_H-M   'P 1'
#
loop_
_entity.id
_entity.type
_entity.pdbx_description
1 polymer ?
#
loop_
_entity_poly.entity_id
_entity_poly.type
_entity_poly.pdbx_seq_one_letter_code
_entity_poly.pdbx_strand_id
1 'polypeptide(L)'
;MFLRPIEGITIVVDIEEMKVTQYNDREVAPIPKSEPTEYRWSKLKPPFGPRLNSVTTLPTGPGFKIDGNTVKWANWVFNVGFDARVAPLEPLKDCPPNAVFIDGYFTSQDGAPIQTPNAICIFERHTGDVMWRHTEAEMPGDVREVRPEVSLVVRMVATVGNYDYVIDWEFKPSGSIKLGTVEKETAKTEFEARLKLDTKPMEFAMVNPNKKTKIGHPVGYRLLPGLVVGPLLTDDDYPQIRAGFTDYNIWVTPYNKSEKYSGGNYVDQSHGDDTLLQWTDGNREIENKDIVLWYTMGIHHAPCQEDFPVMPTVSGGFELRPTNFFEYNPVLKVIPPKHVQWPNCTGKHQPVSTLNIWW
;
A
#
# COMPACT_ATOMS: atom_id res chain seq x y z
N MET A 1 12.86 -5.08 -23.44
CA MET A 1 13.48 -3.83 -23.90
C MET A 1 14.45 -3.32 -22.85
N PHE A 2 13.99 -2.99 -21.64
CA PHE A 2 14.82 -2.48 -20.53
C PHE A 2 16.05 -3.35 -20.17
N LEU A 3 16.00 -4.66 -20.39
CA LEU A 3 17.12 -5.59 -20.14
C LEU A 3 18.21 -5.60 -21.23
N ARG A 4 18.07 -4.78 -22.27
CA ARG A 4 19.01 -4.70 -23.39
C ARG A 4 19.36 -3.24 -23.69
N PRO A 5 19.96 -2.52 -22.72
CA PRO A 5 20.33 -1.13 -22.91
C PRO A 5 21.39 -0.99 -24.00
N ILE A 6 21.33 0.13 -24.73
CA ILE A 6 22.47 0.64 -25.48
C ILE A 6 23.12 1.67 -24.56
N GLU A 7 24.24 1.28 -23.96
CA GLU A 7 24.94 2.11 -22.98
C GLU A 7 25.94 3.05 -23.66
N GLY A 8 26.42 4.04 -22.91
CA GLY A 8 27.46 4.97 -23.36
C GLY A 8 26.98 6.21 -24.11
N ILE A 9 25.77 6.21 -24.69
CA ILE A 9 25.24 7.35 -25.45
C ILE A 9 24.39 8.26 -24.55
N THR A 10 24.70 9.55 -24.53
CA THR A 10 23.88 10.60 -23.90
C THR A 10 23.19 11.41 -25.00
N ILE A 11 21.86 11.53 -24.91
CA ILE A 11 21.05 12.35 -25.82
C ILE A 11 20.18 13.26 -24.96
N VAL A 12 20.28 14.57 -25.18
CA VAL A 12 19.39 15.57 -24.57
C VAL A 12 18.49 16.13 -25.65
N VAL A 13 17.18 16.10 -25.38
CA VAL A 13 16.14 16.57 -26.29
C VAL A 13 15.39 17.70 -25.62
N ASP A 14 15.26 18.81 -26.35
CA ASP A 14 14.29 19.84 -26.03
C ASP A 14 12.94 19.42 -26.58
N ILE A 15 11.95 19.28 -25.70
CA ILE A 15 10.61 18.78 -26.05
C ILE A 15 9.65 19.89 -26.52
N GLU A 16 10.02 21.17 -26.35
CA GLU A 16 9.26 22.27 -26.92
C GLU A 16 9.66 22.47 -28.39
N GLU A 17 10.97 22.50 -28.64
CA GLU A 17 11.54 22.60 -29.99
C GLU A 17 11.53 21.25 -30.75
N MET A 18 11.23 20.16 -30.03
CA MET A 18 11.27 18.78 -30.53
C MET A 18 12.59 18.44 -31.23
N LYS A 19 13.71 18.83 -30.62
CA LYS A 19 15.06 18.79 -31.22
C LYS A 19 16.11 18.24 -30.26
N VAL A 20 17.06 17.47 -30.81
CA VAL A 20 18.28 17.07 -30.10
C VAL A 20 19.17 18.31 -29.90
N THR A 21 19.40 18.68 -28.65
CA THR A 21 20.23 19.83 -28.27
C THR A 21 21.64 19.40 -27.88
N GLN A 22 21.81 18.18 -27.38
CA GLN A 22 23.12 17.61 -27.06
C GLN A 22 23.17 16.14 -27.44
N TYR A 23 24.32 15.72 -27.98
CA TYR A 23 24.63 14.34 -28.30
C TYR A 23 26.07 14.05 -27.92
N ASN A 24 26.30 12.99 -27.16
CA ASN A 24 27.63 12.56 -26.74
C ASN A 24 27.70 11.03 -26.68
N ASP A 25 28.51 10.44 -27.55
CA ASP A 25 28.80 9.00 -27.54
C ASP A 25 30.10 8.77 -26.76
N ARG A 26 29.97 8.30 -25.51
CA ARG A 26 31.07 8.24 -24.54
C ARG A 26 31.81 6.91 -24.57
N GLU A 27 31.10 5.83 -24.85
CA GLU A 27 31.60 4.46 -24.72
C GLU A 27 30.81 3.51 -25.62
N VAL A 28 31.50 2.55 -26.22
CA VAL A 28 30.86 1.44 -26.93
C VAL A 28 30.86 0.21 -26.02
N ALA A 29 29.71 -0.09 -25.44
CA ALA A 29 29.50 -1.27 -24.60
C ALA A 29 28.76 -2.39 -25.35
N PRO A 30 29.04 -3.68 -25.04
CA PRO A 30 28.31 -4.79 -25.65
C PRO A 30 26.86 -4.83 -25.16
N ILE A 31 25.91 -4.90 -26.10
CA ILE A 31 24.48 -5.04 -25.77
C ILE A 31 24.21 -6.45 -25.20
N PRO A 32 23.53 -6.58 -24.05
CA PRO A 32 23.14 -7.87 -23.51
C PRO A 32 22.37 -8.75 -24.51
N LYS A 33 22.51 -10.07 -24.38
CA LYS A 33 21.77 -11.04 -25.21
C LYS A 33 20.27 -10.96 -24.93
N SER A 34 19.46 -11.41 -25.89
CA SER A 34 18.00 -11.45 -25.74
C SER A 34 17.48 -12.64 -24.94
N GLU A 35 18.29 -13.66 -24.70
CA GLU A 35 17.91 -14.81 -23.90
C GLU A 35 18.70 -14.80 -22.58
N PRO A 36 18.07 -15.07 -21.42
CA PRO A 36 16.65 -15.44 -21.20
C PRO A 36 15.79 -14.24 -20.74
N THR A 37 15.41 -13.31 -21.64
CA THR A 37 14.68 -12.07 -21.25
C THR A 37 13.16 -12.09 -21.48
N GLU A 38 12.62 -13.13 -22.10
CA GLU A 38 11.19 -13.21 -22.40
C GLU A 38 10.40 -13.76 -21.20
N TYR A 39 9.30 -13.10 -20.84
CA TYR A 39 8.47 -13.45 -19.69
C TYR A 39 7.04 -13.84 -20.09
N ARG A 40 6.64 -13.60 -21.33
CA ARG A 40 5.29 -13.94 -21.80
C ARG A 40 5.16 -15.45 -21.93
N TRP A 41 4.19 -16.01 -21.21
CA TRP A 41 3.83 -17.43 -21.27
C TRP A 41 3.78 -18.00 -22.68
N SER A 42 3.15 -17.29 -23.63
CA SER A 42 2.97 -17.73 -25.02
C SER A 42 4.28 -17.87 -25.83
N LYS A 43 5.40 -17.39 -25.31
CA LYS A 43 6.72 -17.41 -25.95
C LYS A 43 7.72 -18.33 -25.25
N LEU A 44 7.40 -18.78 -24.03
CA LEU A 44 8.26 -19.68 -23.26
C LEU A 44 8.15 -21.13 -23.77
N LYS A 45 9.22 -21.90 -23.55
CA LYS A 45 9.29 -23.32 -23.90
C LYS A 45 9.41 -24.18 -22.63
N PRO A 46 8.91 -25.44 -22.64
CA PRO A 46 9.07 -26.36 -21.51
C PRO A 46 10.54 -26.59 -21.13
N PRO A 47 10.83 -27.02 -19.88
CA PRO A 47 9.88 -27.47 -18.85
C PRO A 47 9.22 -26.34 -18.06
N PHE A 48 7.99 -26.57 -17.59
CA PHE A 48 7.25 -25.66 -16.70
C PHE A 48 7.00 -26.32 -15.34
N GLY A 49 7.10 -25.55 -14.27
CA GLY A 49 6.74 -26.01 -12.92
C GLY A 49 7.14 -25.01 -11.84
N PRO A 50 6.72 -25.24 -10.59
CA PRO A 50 5.82 -26.31 -10.13
C PRO A 50 4.36 -26.06 -10.55
N ARG A 51 3.55 -27.13 -10.62
CA ARG A 51 2.10 -27.00 -10.86
C ARG A 51 1.40 -26.54 -9.58
N LEU A 52 0.63 -25.47 -9.67
CA LEU A 52 -0.23 -24.99 -8.59
C LEU A 52 -1.66 -25.50 -8.78
N ASN A 53 -2.36 -25.78 -7.67
CA ASN A 53 -3.75 -26.23 -7.70
C ASN A 53 -4.70 -25.04 -7.91
N SER A 54 -5.79 -25.26 -8.62
CA SER A 54 -6.84 -24.25 -8.79
C SER A 54 -7.59 -24.00 -7.49
N VAL A 55 -8.03 -22.76 -7.28
CA VAL A 55 -8.90 -22.35 -6.17
C VAL A 55 -10.29 -21.98 -6.70
N THR A 56 -11.31 -22.12 -5.87
CA THR A 56 -12.70 -21.80 -6.21
C THR A 56 -13.24 -20.69 -5.31
N THR A 57 -14.24 -19.93 -5.78
CA THR A 57 -14.77 -18.74 -5.10
C THR A 57 -16.08 -18.96 -4.37
N LEU A 58 -16.47 -17.95 -3.59
CA LEU A 58 -17.71 -17.94 -2.80
C LEU A 58 -18.96 -18.12 -3.68
N PRO A 59 -19.96 -18.89 -3.21
CA PRO A 59 -21.22 -19.09 -3.92
C PRO A 59 -22.20 -17.91 -3.76
N THR A 60 -21.88 -16.95 -2.91
CA THR A 60 -22.70 -15.74 -2.66
C THR A 60 -22.02 -14.53 -3.29
N GLY A 61 -22.82 -13.60 -3.83
CA GLY A 61 -22.32 -12.32 -4.35
C GLY A 61 -21.58 -11.47 -3.30
N PRO A 62 -20.97 -10.34 -3.70
CA PRO A 62 -20.12 -9.54 -2.84
C PRO A 62 -20.86 -9.00 -1.60
N GLY A 63 -20.18 -8.97 -0.45
CA GLY A 63 -20.69 -8.38 0.80
C GLY A 63 -20.69 -6.85 0.83
N PHE A 64 -20.28 -6.19 -0.26
CA PHE A 64 -20.24 -4.74 -0.43
C PHE A 64 -21.23 -4.26 -1.49
N LYS A 65 -21.59 -2.97 -1.42
CA LYS A 65 -22.39 -2.26 -2.42
C LYS A 65 -21.63 -1.04 -2.92
N ILE A 66 -21.76 -0.76 -4.20
CA ILE A 66 -21.16 0.40 -4.87
C ILE A 66 -22.31 1.24 -5.46
N ASP A 67 -22.35 2.52 -5.12
CA ASP A 67 -23.29 3.51 -5.66
C ASP A 67 -22.48 4.71 -6.17
N GLY A 68 -22.37 4.83 -7.50
CA GLY A 68 -21.36 5.69 -8.12
C GLY A 68 -19.96 5.31 -7.68
N ASN A 69 -19.30 6.20 -6.93
CA ASN A 69 -17.96 5.99 -6.36
C ASN A 69 -18.01 5.69 -4.84
N THR A 70 -19.19 5.64 -4.24
CA THR A 70 -19.36 5.35 -2.81
C THR A 70 -19.43 3.85 -2.58
N VAL A 71 -18.51 3.34 -1.77
CA VAL A 71 -18.45 1.95 -1.34
C VAL A 71 -19.01 1.83 0.06
N LYS A 72 -19.92 0.87 0.25
CA LYS A 72 -20.48 0.48 1.55
C LYS A 72 -20.18 -0.98 1.79
N TRP A 73 -19.43 -1.29 2.83
CA TRP A 73 -19.05 -2.66 3.17
C TRP A 73 -18.93 -2.82 4.68
N ALA A 74 -19.55 -3.87 5.23
CA ALA A 74 -19.60 -4.10 6.68
C ALA A 74 -20.00 -2.81 7.45
N ASN A 75 -19.06 -2.24 8.22
CA ASN A 75 -19.20 -1.01 8.99
C ASN A 75 -18.48 0.20 8.37
N TRP A 76 -17.98 0.09 7.14
CA TRP A 76 -17.27 1.11 6.39
C TRP A 76 -18.14 1.78 5.32
N VAL A 77 -17.95 3.09 5.17
CA VAL A 77 -18.47 3.89 4.05
C VAL A 77 -17.36 4.84 3.60
N PHE A 78 -17.00 4.79 2.32
CA PHE A 78 -15.95 5.65 1.76
C PHE A 78 -16.17 5.91 0.27
N ASN A 79 -15.50 6.93 -0.27
CA ASN A 79 -15.48 7.22 -1.71
C ASN A 79 -14.15 6.78 -2.31
N VAL A 80 -14.18 6.20 -3.51
CA VAL A 80 -12.98 5.81 -4.24
C VAL A 80 -12.72 6.78 -5.39
N GLY A 81 -11.47 7.22 -5.50
CA GLY A 81 -10.95 7.99 -6.63
C GLY A 81 -9.71 7.32 -7.22
N PHE A 82 -9.25 7.82 -8.35
CA PHE A 82 -8.04 7.38 -9.03
C PHE A 82 -7.28 8.59 -9.61
N ASP A 83 -6.04 8.35 -10.03
CA ASP A 83 -5.19 9.33 -10.71
C ASP A 83 -4.80 8.81 -12.12
N ALA A 84 -4.23 9.69 -12.96
CA ALA A 84 -3.98 9.44 -14.38
C ALA A 84 -2.99 8.30 -14.68
N ARG A 85 -2.24 7.79 -13.69
CA ARG A 85 -1.21 6.75 -13.89
C ARG A 85 -1.70 5.30 -13.71
N VAL A 86 -3.00 5.10 -13.51
CA VAL A 86 -3.57 3.77 -13.29
C VAL A 86 -3.61 2.97 -14.60
N ALA A 87 -3.12 1.74 -14.55
CA ALA A 87 -3.16 0.77 -15.64
C ALA A 87 -4.41 -0.14 -15.55
N PRO A 88 -4.96 -0.61 -16.70
CA PRO A 88 -6.05 -1.60 -16.71
C PRO A 88 -5.66 -2.90 -16.00
N LEU A 89 -6.55 -3.39 -15.12
CA LEU A 89 -6.35 -4.64 -14.40
C LEU A 89 -6.88 -5.84 -15.21
N GLU A 90 -6.11 -6.93 -15.23
CA GLU A 90 -6.46 -8.20 -15.86
C GLU A 90 -7.26 -9.09 -14.88
N PRO A 91 -8.54 -9.39 -15.18
CA PRO A 91 -9.34 -10.27 -14.34
C PRO A 91 -8.69 -11.64 -14.14
N LEU A 92 -8.83 -12.21 -12.94
CA LEU A 92 -8.28 -13.51 -12.52
C LEU A 92 -6.75 -13.57 -12.39
N LYS A 93 -6.03 -12.52 -12.80
CA LYS A 93 -4.57 -12.41 -12.64
C LYS A 93 -4.23 -11.35 -11.61
N ASP A 94 -4.67 -10.11 -11.85
CA ASP A 94 -4.43 -8.99 -10.94
C ASP A 94 -5.46 -8.96 -9.82
N CYS A 95 -6.66 -9.46 -10.07
CA CYS A 95 -7.77 -9.45 -9.12
C CYS A 95 -8.48 -10.81 -9.07
N PRO A 96 -8.94 -11.24 -7.88
CA PRO A 96 -9.59 -12.54 -7.73
C PRO A 96 -10.96 -12.59 -8.42
N PRO A 97 -11.55 -13.79 -8.59
CA PRO A 97 -12.79 -13.95 -9.35
C PRO A 97 -14.04 -13.31 -8.71
N ASN A 98 -13.99 -12.96 -7.42
CA ASN A 98 -15.05 -12.23 -6.72
C ASN A 98 -14.88 -10.69 -6.78
N ALA A 99 -13.94 -10.19 -7.58
CA ALA A 99 -13.72 -8.75 -7.72
C ALA A 99 -14.78 -8.06 -8.58
N VAL A 100 -15.15 -6.85 -8.17
CA VAL A 100 -15.96 -5.91 -8.95
C VAL A 100 -15.04 -4.80 -9.44
N PHE A 101 -15.15 -4.45 -10.72
CA PHE A 101 -14.28 -3.47 -11.36
C PHE A 101 -14.99 -2.12 -11.54
N ILE A 102 -14.20 -1.04 -11.49
CA ILE A 102 -14.62 0.32 -11.81
C ILE A 102 -13.72 0.84 -12.91
N ASP A 103 -14.32 1.36 -13.98
CA ASP A 103 -13.61 2.02 -15.06
C ASP A 103 -13.19 3.44 -14.67
N GLY A 104 -12.04 3.88 -15.19
CA GLY A 104 -11.55 5.25 -15.06
C GLY A 104 -11.65 6.00 -16.38
N TYR A 105 -11.70 7.32 -16.31
CA TYR A 105 -11.51 8.21 -17.44
C TYR A 105 -10.44 9.24 -17.08
N PHE A 106 -9.46 9.42 -17.95
CA PHE A 106 -8.45 10.47 -17.83
C PHE A 106 -8.38 11.27 -19.12
N THR A 107 -7.72 12.42 -19.07
CA THR A 107 -7.67 13.35 -20.20
C THR A 107 -6.39 13.13 -21.00
N SER A 108 -6.51 13.03 -22.33
CA SER A 108 -5.38 13.03 -23.26
C SER A 108 -4.72 14.42 -23.38
N GLN A 109 -3.59 14.49 -24.08
CA GLN A 109 -2.89 15.77 -24.32
C GLN A 109 -3.75 16.81 -25.06
N ASP A 110 -4.67 16.37 -25.93
CA ASP A 110 -5.60 17.22 -26.67
C ASP A 110 -6.94 17.46 -25.95
N GLY A 111 -7.08 17.00 -24.70
CA GLY A 111 -8.29 17.23 -23.90
C GLY A 111 -9.38 16.15 -24.06
N ALA A 112 -9.17 15.15 -24.90
CA ALA A 112 -10.12 14.08 -25.13
C ALA A 112 -10.15 13.08 -23.94
N PRO A 113 -11.33 12.56 -23.57
CA PRO A 113 -11.42 11.53 -22.53
C PRO A 113 -10.90 10.19 -23.07
N ILE A 114 -9.97 9.58 -22.34
CA ILE A 114 -9.49 8.21 -22.56
C ILE A 114 -10.06 7.34 -21.44
N GLN A 115 -10.76 6.27 -21.83
CA GLN A 115 -11.25 5.26 -20.90
C GLN A 115 -10.12 4.29 -20.52
N THR A 116 -9.92 4.11 -19.22
CA THR A 116 -9.14 3.01 -18.64
C THR A 116 -10.13 1.95 -18.13
N PRO A 117 -10.40 0.88 -18.88
CA PRO A 117 -11.25 -0.20 -18.37
C PRO A 117 -10.57 -0.86 -17.17
N ASN A 118 -11.37 -1.34 -16.22
CA ASN A 118 -10.86 -2.06 -15.03
C ASN A 118 -9.78 -1.29 -14.25
N ALA A 119 -9.91 0.03 -14.11
CA ALA A 119 -8.91 0.87 -13.43
C ALA A 119 -8.77 0.51 -11.94
N ILE A 120 -9.88 0.16 -11.30
CA ILE A 120 -9.90 -0.25 -9.89
C ILE A 120 -10.60 -1.59 -9.79
N CYS A 121 -10.12 -2.49 -8.94
CA CYS A 121 -10.88 -3.66 -8.53
C CYS A 121 -11.11 -3.68 -7.02
N ILE A 122 -12.30 -4.09 -6.62
CA ILE A 122 -12.75 -4.17 -5.23
C ILE A 122 -13.17 -5.60 -4.95
N PHE A 123 -12.61 -6.22 -3.91
CA PHE A 123 -12.91 -7.60 -3.55
C PHE A 123 -12.80 -7.87 -2.05
N GLU A 124 -13.53 -8.89 -1.58
CA GLU A 124 -13.36 -9.43 -0.24
C GLU A 124 -12.24 -10.48 -0.25
N ARG A 125 -11.30 -10.34 0.70
CA ARG A 125 -10.15 -11.23 0.87
C ARG A 125 -10.45 -12.22 2.00
N HIS A 126 -10.34 -13.51 1.68
CA HIS A 126 -10.54 -14.64 2.58
C HIS A 126 -9.25 -15.46 2.67
N THR A 127 -8.26 -14.96 3.40
CA THR A 127 -6.92 -15.58 3.55
C THR A 127 -6.88 -16.72 4.56
N GLY A 128 -7.95 -16.89 5.35
CA GLY A 128 -7.96 -17.80 6.50
C GLY A 128 -7.34 -17.20 7.77
N ASP A 129 -7.07 -15.88 7.76
CA ASP A 129 -6.59 -15.16 8.93
C ASP A 129 -7.61 -15.20 10.07
N VAL A 130 -7.10 -15.22 11.30
CA VAL A 130 -7.92 -15.23 12.51
C VAL A 130 -8.13 -13.79 12.97
N MET A 131 -9.37 -13.32 12.96
CA MET A 131 -9.75 -11.99 13.44
C MET A 131 -9.48 -11.86 14.95
N TRP A 132 -9.86 -12.88 15.72
CA TRP A 132 -9.44 -13.10 17.10
C TRP A 132 -9.80 -14.53 17.54
N ARG A 133 -9.08 -15.05 18.53
CA ARG A 133 -9.38 -16.34 19.15
C ARG A 133 -8.98 -16.36 20.61
N HIS A 134 -9.63 -17.22 21.38
CA HIS A 134 -9.23 -17.53 22.75
C HIS A 134 -9.54 -19.00 23.08
N THR A 135 -8.75 -19.57 23.96
CA THR A 135 -8.96 -20.93 24.50
C THR A 135 -8.70 -20.83 25.99
N GLU A 136 -9.76 -21.00 26.78
CA GLU A 136 -9.70 -20.96 28.23
C GLU A 136 -9.38 -22.36 28.74
N ALA A 137 -8.29 -22.46 29.49
CA ALA A 137 -7.72 -23.73 29.96
C ALA A 137 -7.89 -23.92 31.47
N GLU A 138 -8.20 -22.86 32.21
CA GLU A 138 -8.27 -22.86 33.68
C GLU A 138 -9.70 -23.07 34.21
N MET A 139 -10.71 -22.96 33.35
CA MET A 139 -12.10 -23.23 33.71
C MET A 139 -12.53 -24.65 33.33
N PRO A 140 -13.38 -25.31 34.15
CA PRO A 140 -13.98 -26.58 33.76
C PRO A 140 -14.86 -26.43 32.51
N GLY A 141 -14.54 -27.19 31.45
CA GLY A 141 -15.25 -27.19 30.17
C GLY A 141 -14.33 -26.84 28.99
N ASP A 142 -14.69 -27.26 27.79
CA ASP A 142 -13.96 -26.91 26.56
C ASP A 142 -14.47 -25.55 26.04
N VAL A 143 -13.89 -24.46 26.54
CA VAL A 143 -14.24 -23.09 26.13
C VAL A 143 -13.23 -22.59 25.10
N ARG A 144 -13.56 -22.77 23.84
CA ARG A 144 -12.77 -22.30 22.70
C ARG A 144 -13.63 -21.51 21.71
N GLU A 145 -13.19 -20.29 21.40
CA GLU A 145 -13.85 -19.41 20.44
C GLU A 145 -12.83 -18.91 19.41
N VAL A 146 -13.20 -18.97 18.13
CA VAL A 146 -12.37 -18.53 17.00
C VAL A 146 -13.26 -17.78 16.02
N ARG A 147 -12.82 -16.60 15.57
CA ARG A 147 -13.51 -15.87 14.51
C ARG A 147 -12.57 -15.61 13.34
N PRO A 148 -12.94 -15.98 12.10
CA PRO A 148 -12.14 -15.69 10.92
C PRO A 148 -12.25 -14.21 10.53
N GLU A 149 -11.20 -13.68 9.92
CA GLU A 149 -11.17 -12.34 9.35
C GLU A 149 -11.62 -12.37 7.89
N VAL A 150 -12.37 -11.33 7.52
CA VAL A 150 -12.67 -10.98 6.12
C VAL A 150 -12.36 -9.50 5.99
N SER A 151 -11.50 -9.16 5.03
CA SER A 151 -11.14 -7.78 4.72
C SER A 151 -11.63 -7.39 3.34
N LEU A 152 -11.85 -6.09 3.13
CA LEU A 152 -12.15 -5.53 1.82
C LEU A 152 -10.87 -4.91 1.26
N VAL A 153 -10.52 -5.25 0.03
CA VAL A 153 -9.37 -4.70 -0.68
C VAL A 153 -9.86 -3.85 -1.84
N VAL A 154 -9.37 -2.62 -1.92
CA VAL A 154 -9.47 -1.76 -3.10
C VAL A 154 -8.07 -1.70 -3.73
N ARG A 155 -7.93 -2.25 -4.94
CA ARG A 155 -6.65 -2.39 -5.63
C ARG A 155 -6.62 -1.54 -6.91
N MET A 156 -5.47 -0.91 -7.13
CA MET A 156 -5.08 -0.29 -8.39
C MET A 156 -3.62 -0.63 -8.70
N VAL A 157 -3.25 -0.63 -9.98
CA VAL A 157 -1.87 -0.80 -10.42
C VAL A 157 -1.42 0.45 -11.16
N ALA A 158 -0.25 0.98 -10.82
CA ALA A 158 0.37 2.08 -11.55
C ALA A 158 1.65 1.58 -12.21
N THR A 159 1.73 1.72 -13.53
CA THR A 159 2.91 1.34 -14.32
C THR A 159 3.64 2.60 -14.78
N VAL A 160 4.90 2.73 -14.38
CA VAL A 160 5.75 3.87 -14.77
C VAL A 160 7.05 3.33 -15.35
N GLY A 161 7.15 3.34 -16.67
CA GLY A 161 8.30 2.80 -17.38
C GLY A 161 8.45 1.30 -17.14
N ASN A 162 9.51 0.92 -16.43
CA ASN A 162 9.83 -0.47 -16.08
C ASN A 162 9.30 -0.92 -14.72
N TYR A 163 8.61 -0.04 -13.98
CA TYR A 163 8.08 -0.35 -12.65
C TYR A 163 6.57 -0.55 -12.70
N ASP A 164 6.10 -1.54 -11.96
CA ASP A 164 4.69 -1.80 -11.66
C ASP A 164 4.47 -1.73 -10.15
N TYR A 165 3.57 -0.84 -9.72
CA TYR A 165 3.21 -0.65 -8.32
C TYR A 165 1.79 -1.16 -8.08
N VAL A 166 1.66 -2.25 -7.32
CA VAL A 166 0.36 -2.73 -6.82
C VAL A 166 0.03 -1.97 -5.54
N ILE A 167 -1.05 -1.18 -5.57
CA ILE A 167 -1.48 -0.34 -4.46
C ILE A 167 -2.78 -0.91 -3.91
N ASP A 168 -2.70 -1.51 -2.71
CA ASP A 168 -3.84 -2.07 -1.99
C ASP A 168 -4.23 -1.16 -0.81
N TRP A 169 -5.49 -0.75 -0.76
CA TRP A 169 -6.12 -0.26 0.47
C TRP A 169 -6.96 -1.38 1.09
N GLU A 170 -6.54 -1.88 2.24
CA GLU A 170 -7.22 -2.95 2.96
C GLU A 170 -8.02 -2.42 4.16
N PHE A 171 -9.33 -2.70 4.19
CA PHE A 171 -10.24 -2.31 5.26
C PHE A 171 -10.65 -3.53 6.07
N LYS A 172 -10.54 -3.43 7.41
CA LYS A 172 -10.89 -4.50 8.35
C LYS A 172 -12.09 -4.12 9.22
N PRO A 173 -12.98 -5.07 9.60
CA PRO A 173 -14.13 -4.77 10.45
C PRO A 173 -13.71 -4.32 11.87
N SER A 174 -12.51 -4.73 12.30
CA SER A 174 -11.87 -4.32 13.56
C SER A 174 -11.52 -2.84 13.62
N GLY A 175 -11.69 -2.13 12.50
CA GLY A 175 -11.16 -0.78 12.27
C GLY A 175 -9.64 -0.76 12.17
N SER A 176 -8.96 -1.88 12.48
CA SER A 176 -7.52 -1.93 12.70
C SER A 176 -6.72 -1.92 11.45
N ILE A 177 -5.56 -1.30 11.63
CA ILE A 177 -4.31 -1.80 11.12
C ILE A 177 -3.21 -1.64 12.29
N LYS A 178 -2.58 -2.70 12.92
CA LYS A 178 -1.78 -3.17 14.15
C LYS A 178 -0.33 -2.70 14.61
N LEU A 179 0.18 -2.74 15.88
CA LEU A 179 -0.17 -2.37 17.31
C LEU A 179 1.12 -1.95 18.11
N GLY A 180 1.02 -1.05 19.13
CA GLY A 180 1.99 -0.90 20.25
C GLY A 180 1.55 0.09 21.37
N THR A 181 2.31 0.34 22.44
CA THR A 181 2.03 1.38 23.48
C THR A 181 3.20 2.36 23.72
N VAL A 182 2.95 3.68 23.89
CA VAL A 182 4.00 4.72 24.13
C VAL A 182 3.64 5.80 25.15
N GLU A 183 4.68 6.35 25.80
CA GLU A 183 4.70 7.56 26.64
C GLU A 183 4.32 8.82 25.84
N LYS A 184 3.48 9.69 26.42
CA LYS A 184 2.74 10.69 25.64
C LYS A 184 3.43 12.06 25.61
N GLU A 185 4.13 12.36 24.53
CA GLU A 185 4.51 13.73 24.14
C GLU A 185 3.58 14.21 23.01
N THR A 186 2.99 15.40 23.18
CA THR A 186 2.12 16.01 22.14
C THR A 186 2.94 17.02 21.36
N ALA A 187 3.16 16.77 20.07
CA ALA A 187 3.74 17.77 19.16
C ALA A 187 2.78 18.95 18.97
N LYS A 188 3.27 20.16 19.23
CA LYS A 188 2.48 21.40 19.13
C LYS A 188 2.71 22.16 17.84
N THR A 189 3.86 21.95 17.22
CA THR A 189 4.31 22.64 16.02
C THR A 189 4.79 21.66 14.95
N GLU A 190 4.87 22.10 13.70
CA GLU A 190 5.35 21.25 12.59
C GLU A 190 6.76 20.72 12.84
N PHE A 191 7.67 21.51 13.41
CA PHE A 191 9.03 21.07 13.74
C PHE A 191 9.06 19.94 14.76
N GLU A 192 8.21 19.99 15.79
CA GLU A 192 8.08 18.91 16.77
C GLU A 192 7.52 17.62 16.15
N ALA A 193 6.84 17.73 15.00
CA ALA A 193 6.24 16.61 14.29
C ALA A 193 7.06 16.10 13.11
N ARG A 194 8.30 16.57 12.93
CA ARG A 194 9.29 16.00 11.99
C ARG A 194 10.02 14.84 12.67
N LEU A 195 9.59 13.60 12.42
CA LEU A 195 10.08 12.43 13.18
C LEU A 195 10.81 11.42 12.30
N LYS A 196 11.97 10.95 12.80
CA LYS A 196 12.73 9.82 12.27
C LYS A 196 12.49 8.58 13.13
N LEU A 197 11.87 7.56 12.54
CA LEU A 197 11.38 6.38 13.24
C LEU A 197 12.49 5.37 13.62
N ASP A 198 13.68 5.49 13.06
CA ASP A 198 14.83 4.60 13.28
C ASP A 198 15.65 4.96 14.53
N THR A 199 15.47 6.15 15.08
CA THR A 199 16.34 6.66 16.15
C THR A 199 15.99 6.12 17.54
N LYS A 200 14.70 5.88 17.82
CA LYS A 200 14.20 5.40 19.12
C LYS A 200 12.89 4.62 18.92
N PRO A 201 12.58 3.63 19.78
CA PRO A 201 11.26 3.01 19.81
C PRO A 201 10.21 4.08 20.06
N MET A 202 9.33 4.30 19.09
CA MET A 202 8.26 5.28 19.19
C MET A 202 7.01 4.82 18.48
N GLU A 203 5.89 5.39 18.90
CA GLU A 203 4.61 5.22 18.26
C GLU A 203 4.01 6.58 18.05
N PHE A 204 3.43 6.71 16.87
CA PHE A 204 2.79 7.93 16.47
C PHE A 204 1.29 7.72 16.49
N ALA A 205 0.55 8.58 17.20
CA ALA A 205 -0.90 8.53 17.24
C ALA A 205 -1.54 9.88 16.95
N MET A 206 -2.48 9.88 16.02
CA MET A 206 -3.39 11.00 15.78
C MET A 206 -4.60 10.84 16.67
N VAL A 207 -4.82 11.79 17.58
CA VAL A 207 -5.91 11.75 18.55
C VAL A 207 -6.81 12.97 18.41
N ASN A 208 -8.09 12.80 18.69
CA ASN A 208 -9.01 13.92 18.89
C ASN A 208 -9.07 14.22 20.40
N PRO A 209 -8.45 15.33 20.88
CA PRO A 209 -8.42 15.65 22.30
C PRO A 209 -9.80 16.02 22.86
N ASN A 210 -10.73 16.45 22.01
CA ASN A 210 -12.07 16.89 22.38
C ASN A 210 -13.08 15.75 22.51
N LYS A 211 -12.70 14.53 22.12
CA LYS A 211 -13.56 13.34 22.20
C LYS A 211 -12.87 12.24 22.98
N LYS A 212 -13.50 11.83 24.08
CA LYS A 212 -12.99 10.80 24.99
C LYS A 212 -13.95 9.63 25.08
N THR A 213 -13.40 8.46 25.35
CA THR A 213 -14.16 7.27 25.76
C THR A 213 -14.77 7.48 27.14
N LYS A 214 -15.64 6.56 27.57
CA LYS A 214 -16.25 6.62 28.92
C LYS A 214 -15.23 6.60 30.06
N ILE A 215 -14.08 5.96 29.85
CA ILE A 215 -12.98 5.90 30.83
C ILE A 215 -11.99 7.07 30.70
N GLY A 216 -12.25 8.03 29.80
CA GLY A 216 -11.51 9.29 29.72
C GLY A 216 -10.34 9.31 28.73
N HIS A 217 -10.07 8.23 28.01
CA HIS A 217 -9.01 8.21 26.98
C HIS A 217 -9.45 8.97 25.72
N PRO A 218 -8.61 9.85 25.13
CA PRO A 218 -8.93 10.47 23.85
C PRO A 218 -9.01 9.42 22.75
N VAL A 219 -9.96 9.60 21.83
CA VAL A 219 -10.12 8.70 20.68
C VAL A 219 -9.04 8.98 19.63
N GLY A 220 -8.51 7.95 18.98
CA GLY A 220 -7.50 8.17 17.94
C GLY A 220 -7.15 6.93 17.13
N TYR A 221 -6.22 7.14 16.20
CA TYR A 221 -5.57 6.10 15.41
C TYR A 221 -4.06 6.22 15.57
N ARG A 222 -3.34 5.11 15.66
CA ARG A 222 -1.88 5.09 15.66
C ARG A 222 -1.32 4.53 14.38
N LEU A 223 -0.21 5.10 13.91
CA LEU A 223 0.57 4.61 12.79
C LEU A 223 1.54 3.54 13.26
N LEU A 224 1.59 2.46 12.51
CA LEU A 224 2.42 1.31 12.76
C LEU A 224 3.21 1.09 11.49
N PRO A 225 4.47 1.53 11.49
CA PRO A 225 5.28 1.55 10.30
C PRO A 225 5.60 0.12 9.88
N GLY A 226 5.73 -0.09 8.57
CA GLY A 226 6.43 -1.26 8.04
C GLY A 226 7.94 -1.08 8.17
N LEU A 227 8.69 -1.51 7.15
CA LEU A 227 10.12 -1.23 7.08
C LEU A 227 10.35 0.29 7.05
N VAL A 228 11.17 0.78 7.98
CA VAL A 228 11.57 2.18 8.07
C VAL A 228 12.91 2.33 7.35
N VAL A 229 12.98 3.26 6.40
CA VAL A 229 14.22 3.65 5.70
C VAL A 229 14.33 5.17 5.63
N GLY A 230 15.54 5.68 5.49
CA GLY A 230 15.84 7.10 5.29
C GLY A 230 16.64 7.34 3.99
N PRO A 231 16.92 8.60 3.63
CA PRO A 231 17.72 8.92 2.45
C PRO A 231 19.18 8.47 2.61
N LEU A 232 19.81 8.11 1.49
CA LEU A 232 21.25 7.79 1.40
C LEU A 232 22.05 8.88 0.68
N LEU A 233 21.38 9.86 0.08
CA LEU A 233 22.01 11.01 -0.55
C LEU A 233 22.43 12.02 0.52
N THR A 234 23.41 12.86 0.19
CA THR A 234 23.76 13.99 1.06
C THR A 234 22.69 15.06 0.98
N ASP A 235 22.46 15.78 2.09
CA ASP A 235 21.40 16.78 2.21
C ASP A 235 21.54 17.94 1.20
N ASP A 236 22.76 18.19 0.70
CA ASP A 236 23.08 19.23 -0.28
C ASP A 236 23.03 18.76 -1.75
N ASP A 237 22.75 17.48 -2.00
CA ASP A 237 22.62 16.96 -3.37
C ASP A 237 21.31 17.45 -4.01
N TYR A 238 21.36 17.83 -5.29
CA TYR A 238 20.20 18.41 -6.00
C TYR A 238 18.95 17.52 -5.96
N PRO A 239 19.02 16.19 -6.15
CA PRO A 239 17.86 15.32 -6.02
C PRO A 239 17.33 15.27 -4.58
N GLN A 240 18.21 15.31 -3.57
CA GLN A 240 17.79 15.30 -2.17
C GLN A 240 17.07 16.61 -1.81
N ILE A 241 17.58 17.76 -2.25
CA ILE A 241 16.91 19.06 -2.09
C ILE A 241 15.49 19.03 -2.69
N ARG A 242 15.35 18.50 -3.92
CA ARG A 242 14.05 18.34 -4.60
C ARG A 242 13.12 17.34 -3.90
N ALA A 243 13.70 16.37 -3.20
CA ALA A 243 13.01 15.31 -2.49
C ALA A 243 13.11 15.45 -0.96
N GLY A 244 13.23 16.68 -0.43
CA GLY A 244 13.41 16.93 1.02
C GLY A 244 12.26 16.40 1.89
N PHE A 245 11.11 16.08 1.30
CA PHE A 245 10.04 15.32 1.97
C PHE A 245 10.45 13.91 2.44
N THR A 246 11.61 13.40 1.98
CA THR A 246 12.17 12.12 2.42
C THR A 246 13.04 12.21 3.66
N ASP A 247 13.39 13.43 4.11
CA ASP A 247 14.31 13.66 5.24
C ASP A 247 13.78 13.11 6.58
N TYR A 248 12.45 12.98 6.70
CA TYR A 248 11.77 12.43 7.87
C TYR A 248 10.73 11.39 7.44
N ASN A 249 10.47 10.42 8.32
CA ASN A 249 9.45 9.40 8.06
C ASN A 249 8.05 9.92 8.34
N ILE A 250 7.90 10.81 9.33
CA ILE A 250 6.61 11.39 9.71
C ILE A 250 6.73 12.91 9.66
N TRP A 251 5.69 13.50 9.09
CA TRP A 251 5.43 14.94 9.10
C TRP A 251 3.98 15.18 9.46
N VAL A 252 3.71 16.26 10.20
CA VAL A 252 2.34 16.73 10.43
C VAL A 252 2.27 18.20 10.09
N THR A 253 1.33 18.56 9.21
CA THR A 253 1.06 19.95 8.83
C THR A 253 -0.37 20.31 9.21
N PRO A 254 -0.68 21.60 9.47
CA PRO A 254 -2.07 22.03 9.47
C PRO A 254 -2.66 21.85 8.07
N TYR A 255 -3.94 21.51 7.98
CA TYR A 255 -4.60 21.35 6.68
C TYR A 255 -4.55 22.66 5.88
N ASN A 256 -4.07 22.55 4.64
CA ASN A 256 -4.10 23.61 3.65
C ASN A 256 -4.49 23.03 2.29
N LYS A 257 -5.53 23.59 1.67
CA LYS A 257 -6.08 23.09 0.40
C LYS A 257 -5.06 23.11 -0.75
N SER A 258 -4.06 23.99 -0.70
CA SER A 258 -3.03 24.13 -1.73
C SER A 258 -1.84 23.19 -1.53
N GLU A 259 -1.64 22.65 -0.32
CA GLU A 259 -0.52 21.77 0.03
C GLU A 259 -0.91 20.31 -0.24
N LYS A 260 -0.69 19.86 -1.49
CA LYS A 260 -1.17 18.54 -1.96
C LYS A 260 -0.06 17.53 -2.25
N TYR A 261 1.05 18.00 -2.82
CA TYR A 261 2.11 17.14 -3.36
C TYR A 261 3.41 17.43 -2.63
N SER A 262 3.98 16.43 -1.96
CA SER A 262 5.15 16.61 -1.08
C SER A 262 6.41 17.12 -1.80
N GLY A 263 6.53 16.91 -3.11
CA GLY A 263 7.60 17.44 -3.97
C GLY A 263 7.26 18.76 -4.68
N GLY A 264 6.09 19.34 -4.41
CA GLY A 264 5.58 20.55 -5.05
C GLY A 264 4.66 20.31 -6.22
N ASN A 265 3.99 21.38 -6.69
CA ASN A 265 3.03 21.29 -7.78
C ASN A 265 3.68 21.01 -9.15
N TYR A 266 4.91 21.49 -9.35
CA TYR A 266 5.67 21.34 -10.59
C TYR A 266 7.04 20.71 -10.27
N VAL A 267 7.13 19.39 -10.43
CA VAL A 267 8.30 18.60 -10.00
C VAL A 267 9.36 18.45 -11.09
N ASP A 268 8.94 18.43 -12.36
CA ASP A 268 9.89 18.35 -13.47
C ASP A 268 10.79 19.59 -13.48
N GLN A 269 12.10 19.37 -13.54
CA GLN A 269 13.15 20.39 -13.41
C GLN A 269 13.04 21.32 -12.17
N SER A 270 12.33 20.90 -11.11
CA SER A 270 12.17 21.71 -9.90
C SER A 270 13.49 21.99 -9.17
N HIS A 271 13.54 23.05 -8.37
CA HIS A 271 14.71 23.40 -7.55
C HIS A 271 14.52 23.12 -6.04
N GLY A 272 13.41 22.48 -5.66
CA GLY A 272 13.11 22.11 -4.26
C GLY A 272 12.52 23.24 -3.40
N ASP A 273 11.97 24.26 -4.05
CA ASP A 273 11.43 25.49 -3.48
C ASP A 273 9.94 25.40 -3.05
N ASP A 274 9.21 24.36 -3.46
CA ASP A 274 7.80 24.10 -3.11
C ASP A 274 7.60 22.71 -2.47
N THR A 275 8.53 22.26 -1.63
CA THR A 275 8.46 20.92 -1.01
C THR A 275 7.79 20.93 0.36
N LEU A 276 7.39 19.76 0.86
CA LEU A 276 6.91 19.58 2.24
C LEU A 276 7.91 20.10 3.30
N LEU A 277 9.21 19.96 3.01
CA LEU A 277 10.27 20.52 3.84
C LEU A 277 10.15 22.06 3.91
N GLN A 278 9.99 22.72 2.76
CA GLN A 278 9.83 24.18 2.68
C GLN A 278 8.54 24.66 3.37
N TRP A 279 7.42 23.94 3.20
CA TRP A 279 6.15 24.33 3.84
C TRP A 279 6.26 24.30 5.37
N THR A 280 6.96 23.30 5.91
CA THR A 280 7.08 23.11 7.35
C THR A 280 8.09 24.06 8.01
N ASP A 281 8.89 24.82 7.25
CA ASP A 281 9.75 25.89 7.77
C ASP A 281 8.95 27.06 8.36
N GLY A 282 7.66 27.16 8.01
CA GLY A 282 6.72 28.05 8.68
C GLY A 282 6.44 27.68 10.15
N ASN A 283 6.82 26.48 10.57
CA ASN A 283 6.68 25.93 11.92
C ASN A 283 5.31 26.21 12.57
N ARG A 284 4.24 25.97 11.81
CA ARG A 284 2.88 26.33 12.20
C ARG A 284 2.43 25.49 13.39
N GLU A 285 1.53 26.05 14.19
CA GLU A 285 0.86 25.31 15.25
C GLU A 285 -0.07 24.22 14.67
N ILE A 286 -0.02 23.03 15.26
CA ILE A 286 -0.80 21.84 14.86
C ILE A 286 -1.65 21.25 16.01
N GLU A 287 -1.45 21.68 17.25
CA GLU A 287 -2.21 21.18 18.39
C GLU A 287 -3.70 21.53 18.29
N ASN A 288 -4.57 20.51 18.34
CA ASN A 288 -6.03 20.65 18.32
C ASN A 288 -6.58 21.40 17.09
N LYS A 289 -5.98 21.16 15.91
CA LYS A 289 -6.41 21.73 14.62
C LYS A 289 -6.78 20.64 13.63
N ASP A 290 -7.29 21.07 12.48
CA ASP A 290 -7.35 20.22 11.30
C ASP A 290 -5.93 20.02 10.76
N ILE A 291 -5.49 18.77 10.65
CA ILE A 291 -4.11 18.39 10.40
C ILE A 291 -4.01 17.28 9.36
N VAL A 292 -2.88 17.22 8.68
CA VAL A 292 -2.54 16.21 7.67
C VAL A 292 -1.27 15.49 8.12
N LEU A 293 -1.34 14.15 8.17
CA LEU A 293 -0.18 13.27 8.34
C LEU A 293 0.41 12.95 6.96
N TRP A 294 1.71 13.16 6.83
CA TRP A 294 2.51 12.68 5.70
C TRP A 294 3.45 11.59 6.22
N TYR A 295 3.39 10.41 5.59
CA TYR A 295 4.22 9.27 5.96
C TYR A 295 5.07 8.84 4.78
N THR A 296 6.40 8.92 4.94
CA THR A 296 7.36 8.49 3.94
C THR A 296 7.70 7.01 4.17
N MET A 297 7.37 6.20 3.17
CA MET A 297 7.80 4.80 3.08
C MET A 297 8.77 4.62 1.90
N GLY A 298 9.68 3.66 1.99
CA GLY A 298 10.61 3.38 0.91
C GLY A 298 11.31 2.04 1.09
N ILE A 299 12.16 1.71 0.12
CA ILE A 299 13.06 0.56 0.15
C ILE A 299 14.41 0.95 -0.45
N HIS A 300 15.49 0.35 0.04
CA HIS A 300 16.76 0.33 -0.68
C HIS A 300 16.83 -0.96 -1.49
N HIS A 301 16.81 -0.85 -2.80
CA HIS A 301 16.86 -2.00 -3.69
C HIS A 301 18.30 -2.23 -4.13
N ALA A 302 18.90 -3.32 -3.65
CA ALA A 302 20.13 -3.88 -4.20
C ALA A 302 19.73 -5.05 -5.12
N PRO A 303 19.67 -4.87 -6.45
CA PRO A 303 19.14 -5.89 -7.35
C PRO A 303 19.91 -7.20 -7.26
N CYS A 304 19.20 -8.32 -7.30
CA CYS A 304 19.79 -9.67 -7.30
C CYS A 304 19.43 -10.46 -8.56
N GLN A 305 19.98 -11.67 -8.70
CA GLN A 305 19.75 -12.49 -9.90
C GLN A 305 18.29 -12.91 -10.05
N GLU A 306 17.60 -13.12 -8.92
CA GLU A 306 16.19 -13.48 -8.87
C GLU A 306 15.27 -12.36 -9.35
N ASP A 307 15.73 -11.10 -9.37
CA ASP A 307 14.98 -9.97 -9.92
C ASP A 307 14.95 -9.99 -11.46
N PHE A 308 15.77 -10.84 -12.08
CA PHE A 308 15.91 -10.96 -13.53
C PHE A 308 15.21 -12.23 -14.05
N PRO A 309 14.52 -12.17 -15.22
CA PRO A 309 14.30 -11.01 -16.08
C PRO A 309 13.10 -10.15 -15.66
N VAL A 310 12.27 -10.64 -14.76
CA VAL A 310 11.14 -9.91 -14.17
C VAL A 310 11.13 -10.20 -12.69
N MET A 311 11.11 -9.14 -11.91
CA MET A 311 11.24 -9.20 -10.46
C MET A 311 9.99 -9.82 -9.81
N PRO A 312 10.13 -10.82 -8.93
CA PRO A 312 9.06 -11.27 -8.06
C PRO A 312 8.57 -10.11 -7.17
N THR A 313 7.26 -10.04 -6.90
CA THR A 313 6.69 -8.95 -6.10
C THR A 313 7.34 -8.87 -4.71
N VAL A 314 7.86 -7.69 -4.37
CA VAL A 314 8.24 -7.31 -3.00
C VAL A 314 7.13 -6.46 -2.42
N SER A 315 6.62 -6.85 -1.24
CA SER A 315 5.51 -6.16 -0.58
C SER A 315 6.01 -5.36 0.63
N GLY A 316 5.51 -4.14 0.75
CA GLY A 316 5.67 -3.27 1.91
C GLY A 316 4.36 -2.55 2.19
N GLY A 317 4.19 -2.05 3.41
CA GLY A 317 2.97 -1.36 3.80
C GLY A 317 3.08 -0.79 5.20
N PHE A 318 2.01 -0.18 5.68
CA PHE A 318 1.89 0.37 7.01
C PHE A 318 0.48 0.18 7.54
N GLU A 319 0.31 0.45 8.82
CA GLU A 319 -0.91 0.13 9.53
C GLU A 319 -1.45 1.33 10.37
N LEU A 320 -2.73 1.72 10.23
CA LEU A 320 -3.43 2.69 11.07
C LEU A 320 -4.41 2.04 12.08
N ARG A 321 -4.05 1.90 13.37
CA ARG A 321 -4.88 1.16 14.35
C ARG A 321 -5.76 2.09 15.17
N PRO A 322 -7.08 1.85 15.28
CA PRO A 322 -7.89 2.50 16.29
C PRO A 322 -7.27 2.20 17.65
N THR A 323 -6.98 3.27 18.37
CA THR A 323 -6.36 3.25 19.69
C THR A 323 -7.22 4.10 20.58
N ASN A 324 -7.96 3.45 21.49
CA ASN A 324 -9.03 4.06 22.29
C ASN A 324 -10.15 4.71 21.45
N PHE A 325 -10.29 4.37 20.16
CA PHE A 325 -11.35 4.92 19.32
C PHE A 325 -12.74 4.37 19.67
N PHE A 326 -12.79 3.08 20.03
CA PHE A 326 -13.99 2.37 20.45
C PHE A 326 -13.93 2.11 21.96
N GLU A 327 -15.10 1.97 22.60
CA GLU A 327 -15.21 1.66 24.03
C GLU A 327 -14.68 0.26 24.38
N TYR A 328 -14.75 -0.67 23.43
CA TYR A 328 -14.29 -2.04 23.54
C TYR A 328 -14.05 -2.59 22.14
N ASN A 329 -13.59 -3.84 22.04
CA ASN A 329 -13.32 -4.51 20.77
C ASN A 329 -14.53 -4.40 19.81
N PRO A 330 -14.42 -3.67 18.68
CA PRO A 330 -15.54 -3.40 17.78
C PRO A 330 -16.04 -4.66 17.05
N VAL A 331 -15.25 -5.73 17.02
CA VAL A 331 -15.61 -7.00 16.37
C VAL A 331 -16.05 -8.09 17.34
N LEU A 332 -16.29 -7.75 18.61
CA LEU A 332 -16.77 -8.70 19.62
C LEU A 332 -18.12 -9.34 19.24
N LYS A 333 -18.96 -8.62 18.49
CA LYS A 333 -20.31 -9.08 18.08
C LYS A 333 -20.43 -9.41 16.58
N VAL A 334 -19.32 -9.43 15.85
CA VAL A 334 -19.34 -9.79 14.43
C VAL A 334 -19.64 -11.28 14.30
N ILE A 335 -20.70 -11.61 13.56
CA ILE A 335 -21.09 -12.99 13.26
C ILE A 335 -20.10 -13.53 12.22
N PRO A 336 -19.50 -14.70 12.43
CA PRO A 336 -18.59 -15.29 11.46
C PRO A 336 -19.34 -15.65 10.16
N PRO A 337 -18.67 -15.56 8.99
CA PRO A 337 -19.22 -16.04 7.73
C PRO A 337 -19.62 -17.51 7.86
N LYS A 338 -20.78 -17.88 7.31
CA LYS A 338 -21.28 -19.26 7.34
C LYS A 338 -20.37 -20.16 6.50
N HIS A 339 -20.06 -21.33 7.01
CA HIS A 339 -19.46 -22.39 6.19
C HIS A 339 -20.46 -22.83 5.13
N VAL A 340 -20.03 -22.82 3.87
CA VAL A 340 -20.80 -23.37 2.76
C VAL A 340 -20.18 -24.70 2.36
N GLN A 341 -20.99 -25.76 2.39
CA GLN A 341 -20.59 -27.03 1.79
C GLN A 341 -20.75 -26.93 0.28
N TRP A 342 -19.69 -27.28 -0.44
CA TRP A 342 -19.72 -27.33 -1.89
C TRP A 342 -20.67 -28.44 -2.36
N PRO A 343 -21.62 -28.14 -3.26
CA PRO A 343 -22.43 -29.19 -3.85
C PRO A 343 -21.52 -30.16 -4.63
N ASN A 344 -21.71 -31.46 -4.40
CA ASN A 344 -20.98 -32.58 -5.03
C ASN A 344 -19.49 -32.77 -4.71
N CYS A 345 -18.99 -32.32 -3.55
CA CYS A 345 -17.61 -32.60 -3.12
C CYS A 345 -17.54 -33.38 -1.80
N THR A 346 -16.81 -34.50 -1.75
CA THR A 346 -16.46 -35.19 -0.50
C THR A 346 -15.05 -34.78 -0.07
N GLY A 347 -14.96 -33.88 0.90
CA GLY A 347 -13.67 -33.54 1.51
C GLY A 347 -13.13 -34.73 2.29
N LYS A 348 -12.02 -35.33 1.85
CA LYS A 348 -11.26 -36.27 2.69
C LYS A 348 -10.41 -35.45 3.67
N HIS A 349 -10.85 -35.35 4.92
CA HIS A 349 -9.92 -34.99 5.99
C HIS A 349 -8.92 -36.13 6.16
N GLN A 350 -7.67 -35.94 5.73
CA GLN A 350 -6.58 -36.83 6.12
C GLN A 350 -6.03 -36.35 7.47
N PRO A 351 -6.18 -37.13 8.56
CA PRO A 351 -5.48 -36.83 9.79
C PRO A 351 -3.97 -36.97 9.53
N VAL A 352 -3.21 -35.91 9.81
CA VAL A 352 -1.74 -35.97 9.81
C VAL A 352 -1.33 -36.69 11.08
N SER A 353 -0.64 -37.82 10.94
CA SER A 353 -0.07 -38.56 12.07
C SER A 353 1.06 -37.75 12.70
N THR A 354 0.89 -37.34 13.95
CA THR A 354 1.95 -36.71 14.74
C THR A 354 3.01 -37.75 15.11
N LEU A 355 4.25 -37.51 14.67
CA LEU A 355 5.41 -38.25 15.16
C LEU A 355 5.87 -37.58 16.46
N ASN A 356 5.60 -38.21 17.61
CA ASN A 356 6.12 -37.74 18.89
C ASN A 356 7.59 -38.18 19.01
N ILE A 357 8.51 -37.23 18.97
CA ILE A 357 9.90 -37.44 19.40
C ILE A 357 9.94 -37.10 20.88
N TRP A 358 10.13 -38.11 21.73
CA TRP A 358 10.41 -37.93 23.15
C TRP A 358 11.91 -37.65 23.33
N TRP A 359 12.23 -36.69 24.20
CA TRP A 359 13.59 -36.43 24.67
C TRP A 359 14.02 -37.41 25.75
#